data_AF-A0A2S6SYZ4-F1
#
_entry.id   AF-A0A2S6SYZ4-F1
#
_cell.length_a   1.000
_cell.length_b   1.000
_cell.length_c   1.000
_cell.angle_alpha   90.00
_cell.angle_beta   90.00
_cell.angle_gamma   90.00
#
_symmetry.space_group_name_H-M   'P 1'
#
loop_
_entity.id
_entity.type
_entity.pdbx_description
1 polymer ?
#
loop_
_entity_poly.entity_id
_entity_poly.type
_entity_poly.pdbx_seq_one_letter_code
_entity_poly.pdbx_strand_id
1 'polypeptide(L)'
;PKEVIDSYIKKNNLSESSDICFPGQYRIFQKVKKLNKELIVINADDIYKNPKKLLKLLCEKLNIKYSNKMIKWPLGSRSSDGCWHKVWYDTVKLSTSFQKKINKNINIPSEFLSIYNECLDIYNEINFFNLNNEYQ
;
A
#
# COMPACT_ATOMS: atom_id res chain seq x y z
N PRO A 1 2.85 8.94 0.72
CA PRO A 1 2.64 9.69 1.99
C PRO A 1 1.48 10.70 1.96
N LYS A 2 1.41 11.63 0.98
CA LYS A 2 0.38 12.69 0.93
C LYS A 2 -1.06 12.17 1.06
N GLU A 3 -1.40 11.14 0.28
CA GLU A 3 -2.73 10.52 0.29
C GLU A 3 -3.07 9.84 1.60
N VAL A 4 -2.07 9.28 2.30
CA VAL A 4 -2.25 8.64 3.60
C VAL A 4 -2.62 9.71 4.63
N ILE A 5 -1.89 10.83 4.64
CA ILE A 5 -2.18 11.98 5.51
C ILE A 5 -3.57 12.52 5.22
N ASP A 6 -3.88 12.85 3.95
CA ASP A 6 -5.19 13.38 3.55
C ASP A 6 -6.36 12.46 3.93
N SER A 7 -6.19 11.14 3.79
CA SER A 7 -7.22 10.18 4.19
C SER A 7 -7.35 10.04 5.70
N TYR A 8 -6.25 10.11 6.45
CA TYR A 8 -6.23 9.86 7.89
C TYR A 8 -6.84 11.04 8.66
N ILE A 9 -6.45 12.27 8.33
CA ILE A 9 -6.89 13.49 9.03
C ILE A 9 -8.39 13.78 8.87
N LYS A 10 -9.06 13.15 7.90
CA LYS A 10 -10.52 13.22 7.73
C LYS A 10 -11.30 12.53 8.83
N LYS A 11 -10.66 11.62 9.58
CA LYS A 11 -11.33 10.78 10.60
C LYS A 11 -10.60 10.79 11.94
N ASN A 12 -9.36 11.26 12.00
CA ASN A 12 -8.50 11.15 13.17
C ASN A 12 -7.60 12.39 13.31
N ASN A 13 -7.02 12.57 14.48
CA ASN A 13 -6.00 13.60 14.72
C ASN A 13 -4.62 13.00 14.44
N LEU A 14 -3.87 13.60 13.52
CA LEU A 14 -2.49 13.21 13.22
C LEU A 14 -1.53 14.02 14.11
N SER A 15 -0.80 13.34 14.99
CA SER A 15 0.16 13.96 15.91
C SER A 15 1.60 13.63 15.55
N GLU A 16 1.86 12.41 15.07
CA GLU A 16 3.19 11.95 14.70
C GLU A 16 3.17 10.98 13.51
N SER A 17 4.33 10.74 12.89
CA SER A 17 4.46 9.80 11.76
C SER A 17 4.05 8.35 12.11
N SER A 18 4.13 8.01 13.39
CA SER A 18 3.76 6.70 13.95
C SER A 18 2.26 6.41 13.79
N ASP A 19 1.40 7.42 13.84
CA ASP A 19 -0.06 7.31 13.68
C ASP A 19 -0.46 6.75 12.31
N ILE A 20 0.35 7.02 11.29
CA ILE A 20 0.19 6.54 9.91
C ILE A 20 1.21 5.45 9.54
N CYS A 21 1.86 4.87 10.55
CA CYS A 21 2.63 3.63 10.50
C CYS A 21 3.90 3.63 9.62
N PHE A 22 4.37 4.77 9.09
CA PHE A 22 5.60 4.80 8.25
C PHE A 22 6.84 4.28 9.01
N PRO A 23 7.13 4.74 10.25
CA PRO A 23 8.23 4.17 11.05
C PRO A 23 8.07 2.66 11.32
N GLY A 24 6.83 2.21 11.50
CA GLY A 24 6.50 0.80 11.68
C GLY A 24 6.80 -0.04 10.44
N GLN A 25 6.44 0.46 9.25
CA GLN A 25 6.77 -0.17 7.97
C GLN A 25 8.29 -0.27 7.77
N TYR A 26 9.03 0.80 8.09
CA TYR A 26 10.49 0.81 8.02
C TYR A 26 11.13 -0.23 8.94
N ARG A 27 10.64 -0.35 10.18
CA ARG A 27 11.12 -1.37 11.11
C ARG A 27 10.87 -2.79 10.59
N ILE A 28 9.71 -3.06 9.99
CA ILE A 28 9.41 -4.36 9.36
C ILE A 28 10.35 -4.60 8.18
N PHE A 29 10.49 -3.61 7.29
CA PHE A 29 11.41 -3.66 6.16
C PHE A 29 12.84 -4.01 6.60
N GLN A 30 13.38 -3.32 7.60
CA GLN A 30 14.72 -3.59 8.11
C GLN A 30 14.85 -4.98 8.76
N LYS A 31 13.80 -5.48 9.43
CA LYS A 31 13.79 -6.85 9.94
C LYS A 31 13.81 -7.86 8.81
N VAL A 32 12.96 -7.69 7.78
CA VAL A 32 12.89 -8.61 6.65
C VAL A 32 14.18 -8.58 5.83
N LYS A 33 14.77 -7.40 5.60
CA LYS A 33 16.05 -7.23 4.89
C LYS A 33 17.22 -7.96 5.58
N LYS A 34 17.16 -8.14 6.91
CA LYS A 34 18.15 -8.92 7.68
C LYS A 34 17.92 -10.43 7.61
N LEU A 35 16.72 -10.87 7.23
CA LEU A 35 16.50 -12.27 6.92
C LEU A 35 17.22 -12.53 5.60
N ASN A 36 18.10 -13.53 5.54
CA ASN A 36 18.83 -13.92 4.33
C ASN A 36 17.90 -14.58 3.30
N LYS A 37 16.82 -13.89 2.94
CA LYS A 37 15.74 -14.27 2.02
C LYS A 37 15.55 -13.16 1.02
N GLU A 38 14.97 -13.50 -0.13
CA GLU A 38 14.63 -12.51 -1.14
C GLU A 38 13.63 -11.49 -0.57
N LEU A 39 14.01 -10.22 -0.63
CA LEU A 39 13.18 -9.09 -0.23
C LEU A 39 12.32 -8.66 -1.42
N ILE A 40 11.00 -8.68 -1.24
CA ILE A 40 10.05 -8.22 -2.24
C ILE A 40 9.31 -7.01 -1.68
N VAL A 41 9.46 -5.85 -2.32
CA VAL A 41 8.68 -4.65 -2.02
C VAL A 41 7.73 -4.40 -3.19
N ILE A 42 6.47 -4.11 -2.89
CA ILE A 42 5.48 -3.73 -3.89
C ILE A 42 4.93 -2.36 -3.53
N ASN A 43 5.00 -1.44 -4.46
CA ASN A 43 4.27 -0.19 -4.37
C ASN A 43 2.79 -0.41 -4.77
N ALA A 44 1.87 0.01 -3.90
CA ALA A 44 0.43 -0.09 -4.15
C ALA A 44 0.02 0.63 -5.45
N ASP A 45 0.66 1.74 -5.80
CA ASP A 45 0.35 2.51 -7.01
C ASP A 45 0.63 1.72 -8.28
N ASP A 46 1.62 0.84 -8.26
CA ASP A 46 1.92 0.01 -9.41
C ASP A 46 0.92 -1.12 -9.61
N ILE A 47 0.31 -1.60 -8.52
CA ILE A 47 -0.82 -2.55 -8.61
C ILE A 47 -1.96 -1.87 -9.37
N TYR A 48 -2.28 -0.61 -9.07
CA TYR A 48 -3.36 0.10 -9.76
C TYR A 48 -3.07 0.37 -11.24
N LYS A 49 -1.80 0.56 -11.63
CA LYS A 49 -1.41 0.79 -13.04
C LYS A 49 -1.64 -0.46 -13.90
N ASN A 50 -1.17 -1.63 -13.45
CA ASN A 50 -1.35 -2.88 -14.17
C ASN A 50 -1.38 -4.09 -13.22
N PRO A 51 -2.54 -4.38 -12.59
CA PRO A 51 -2.63 -5.40 -11.55
C PRO A 51 -2.22 -6.79 -12.05
N LYS A 52 -2.57 -7.10 -13.31
CA LYS A 52 -2.27 -8.40 -13.93
C LYS A 52 -0.76 -8.61 -14.10
N LYS A 53 -0.04 -7.60 -14.63
CA LYS A 53 1.41 -7.69 -14.82
C LYS A 53 2.12 -7.87 -13.48
N LEU A 54 1.82 -7.02 -12.51
CA LEU A 54 2.52 -7.02 -11.23
C LEU A 54 2.25 -8.28 -10.40
N LEU A 55 0.99 -8.75 -10.35
CA LEU A 55 0.68 -9.97 -9.61
C LEU A 55 1.23 -11.24 -10.27
N LYS A 56 1.39 -11.26 -11.60
CA LYS A 56 2.12 -12.36 -12.27
C LYS A 56 3.59 -12.37 -11.86
N LEU A 57 4.26 -11.21 -11.91
CA LEU A 57 5.66 -11.07 -11.51
C LEU A 57 5.85 -11.48 -10.03
N LEU A 58 4.95 -11.06 -9.14
CA LEU A 58 4.94 -11.50 -7.75
C LEU A 58 4.80 -13.02 -7.63
N CYS A 59 3.86 -13.63 -8.37
CA CYS A 59 3.65 -15.08 -8.34
C CYS A 59 4.90 -15.84 -8.80
N GLU A 60 5.58 -15.36 -9.84
CA GLU A 60 6.84 -15.93 -10.34
C GLU A 60 7.93 -15.87 -9.27
N LYS A 61 8.12 -14.71 -8.63
CA LYS A 61 9.08 -14.54 -7.51
C LYS A 61 8.79 -15.44 -6.31
N LEU A 62 7.52 -15.65 -6.00
CA LEU A 62 7.09 -16.51 -4.89
C LEU A 62 7.00 -18.00 -5.27
N ASN A 63 7.25 -18.36 -6.53
CA ASN A 63 7.08 -19.71 -7.05
C ASN A 63 5.66 -20.29 -6.80
N ILE A 64 4.62 -19.47 -7.03
CA ILE A 64 3.21 -19.87 -6.92
C ILE A 64 2.46 -19.64 -8.24
N LYS A 65 1.34 -20.32 -8.42
CA LYS A 65 0.51 -20.17 -9.64
C LYS A 65 -0.33 -18.89 -9.58
N TYR A 66 -0.25 -18.08 -10.64
CA TYR A 66 -1.15 -16.94 -10.84
C TYR A 66 -2.62 -17.40 -10.99
N SER A 67 -3.54 -16.60 -10.47
CA SER A 67 -4.99 -16.80 -10.64
C SER A 67 -5.70 -15.51 -10.99
N ASN A 68 -6.63 -15.55 -11.96
CA ASN A 68 -7.48 -14.41 -12.29
C ASN A 68 -8.34 -13.95 -11.09
N LYS A 69 -8.58 -14.82 -10.10
CA LYS A 69 -9.29 -14.47 -8.86
C LYS A 69 -8.55 -13.41 -8.02
N MET A 70 -7.26 -13.18 -8.28
CA MET A 70 -6.47 -12.15 -7.60
C MET A 70 -6.80 -10.73 -8.08
N ILE A 71 -7.36 -10.58 -9.29
CA ILE A 71 -7.69 -9.26 -9.89
C ILE A 71 -9.19 -9.06 -10.15
N LYS A 72 -9.98 -10.12 -10.03
CA LYS A 72 -11.44 -10.12 -10.17
C LYS A 72 -12.06 -10.91 -9.03
N TRP A 73 -13.01 -10.30 -8.35
CA TRP A 73 -13.66 -10.86 -7.17
C TRP A 73 -15.16 -10.54 -7.16
N PRO A 74 -15.99 -11.34 -6.45
CA PRO A 74 -17.41 -11.07 -6.33
C PRO A 74 -17.68 -9.77 -5.55
N LEU A 75 -18.79 -9.13 -5.89
CA LEU A 75 -19.35 -7.99 -5.18
C LEU A 75 -19.84 -8.42 -3.79
N GLY A 76 -19.75 -7.52 -2.81
CA GLY A 76 -20.28 -7.71 -1.46
C GLY A 76 -19.22 -8.10 -0.42
N SER A 77 -19.70 -8.40 0.79
CA SER A 77 -18.87 -8.84 1.91
C SER A 77 -18.41 -10.28 1.76
N ARG A 78 -17.28 -10.61 2.39
CA ARG A 78 -16.72 -11.97 2.43
C ARG A 78 -16.63 -12.45 3.86
N SER A 79 -16.75 -13.76 4.04
CA SER A 79 -16.54 -14.39 5.36
C SER A 79 -15.15 -14.13 5.94
N SER A 80 -14.16 -13.84 5.08
CA SER A 80 -12.78 -13.50 5.45
C SER A 80 -12.56 -12.04 5.87
N ASP A 81 -13.54 -11.15 5.75
CA ASP A 81 -13.30 -9.71 5.95
C ASP A 81 -13.03 -9.32 7.42
N GLY A 82 -13.33 -10.21 8.37
CA GLY A 82 -13.02 -10.02 9.79
C GLY A 82 -13.72 -8.81 10.43
N CYS A 83 -13.35 -8.45 11.66
CA CYS A 83 -14.05 -7.39 12.41
C CYS A 83 -13.94 -5.98 11.78
N TRP A 84 -12.89 -5.73 10.99
CA TRP A 84 -12.62 -4.42 10.37
C TRP A 84 -13.60 -4.04 9.27
N HIS A 85 -14.35 -5.02 8.74
CA HIS A 85 -15.26 -4.81 7.61
C HIS A 85 -16.33 -3.74 7.88
N LYS A 86 -16.67 -3.50 9.15
CA LYS A 86 -17.70 -2.54 9.57
C LYS A 86 -17.23 -1.09 9.54
N VAL A 87 -15.91 -0.85 9.57
CA VAL A 87 -15.33 0.48 9.74
C VAL A 87 -14.59 0.95 8.48
N TRP A 88 -13.97 0.02 7.74
CA TRP A 88 -13.03 0.37 6.66
C TRP A 88 -13.39 -0.17 5.27
N TYR A 89 -14.28 -1.15 5.14
CA TYR A 89 -14.44 -1.92 3.89
C TYR A 89 -15.66 -1.53 3.04
N ASP A 90 -16.26 -0.37 3.26
CA ASP A 90 -17.44 0.04 2.48
C ASP A 90 -17.13 0.14 0.98
N THR A 91 -15.97 0.69 0.60
CA THR A 91 -15.52 0.72 -0.80
C THR A 91 -15.11 -0.66 -1.32
N VAL A 92 -14.55 -1.52 -0.45
CA VAL A 92 -14.13 -2.88 -0.81
C VAL A 92 -15.34 -3.74 -1.17
N LYS A 93 -16.42 -3.68 -0.39
CA LYS A 93 -17.69 -4.40 -0.66
C LYS A 93 -18.32 -4.01 -1.99
N LEU A 94 -18.09 -2.78 -2.44
CA LEU A 94 -18.63 -2.25 -3.70
C LEU A 94 -17.71 -2.52 -4.91
N SER A 95 -16.54 -3.11 -4.71
CA SER A 95 -15.56 -3.38 -5.76
C SER A 95 -15.65 -4.82 -6.27
N THR A 96 -15.33 -5.03 -7.55
CA THR A 96 -15.17 -6.35 -8.18
C THR A 96 -13.80 -6.56 -8.83
N SER A 97 -12.96 -5.52 -8.83
CA SER A 97 -11.58 -5.52 -9.31
C SER A 97 -10.84 -4.30 -8.76
N PHE A 98 -9.53 -4.22 -9.00
CA PHE A 98 -8.78 -2.97 -8.79
C PHE A 98 -9.38 -1.87 -9.68
N GLN A 99 -9.68 -0.72 -9.07
CA GLN A 99 -10.18 0.46 -9.77
C GLN A 99 -9.00 1.36 -10.14
N LYS A 100 -9.07 2.04 -11.29
CA LYS A 100 -8.05 3.03 -11.64
C LYS A 100 -8.03 4.13 -10.58
N LYS A 101 -6.82 4.47 -10.14
CA LYS A 101 -6.61 5.56 -9.19
C LYS A 101 -7.01 6.88 -9.85
N ILE A 102 -7.81 7.68 -9.16
CA ILE A 102 -8.15 9.04 -9.58
C ILE A 102 -7.06 9.95 -9.01
N ASN A 103 -6.36 10.66 -9.89
CA ASN A 103 -5.37 11.66 -9.47
C ASN A 103 -6.10 12.78 -8.72
N LYS A 104 -5.78 12.94 -7.45
CA LYS A 104 -6.27 14.04 -6.61
C LYS A 104 -5.15 15.04 -6.43
N ASN A 105 -5.46 16.32 -6.64
CA ASN A 105 -4.55 17.38 -6.25
C ASN A 105 -4.64 17.56 -4.73
N ILE A 106 -3.63 17.09 -4.00
CA ILE A 106 -3.62 17.09 -2.54
C ILE A 106 -2.56 18.09 -2.06
N ASN A 107 -3.03 19.14 -1.40
CA ASN A 107 -2.19 20.07 -0.65
C ASN A 107 -2.11 19.61 0.80
N ILE A 108 -0.90 19.49 1.32
CA ILE A 108 -0.67 19.13 2.72
C ILE A 108 -0.69 20.41 3.55
N PRO A 109 -1.54 20.51 4.60
CA PRO A 109 -1.50 21.62 5.55
C PRO A 109 -0.09 21.82 6.11
N SER A 110 0.30 23.07 6.34
CA SER A 110 1.66 23.43 6.76
C SER A 110 2.07 22.74 8.06
N GLU A 111 1.14 22.54 8.98
CA GLU A 111 1.37 21.84 10.25
C GLU A 111 1.84 20.38 10.08
N PHE A 112 1.51 19.72 8.97
CA PHE A 112 1.88 18.32 8.71
C PHE A 112 3.12 18.18 7.81
N LEU A 113 3.77 19.28 7.41
CA LEU A 113 4.92 19.22 6.49
C LEU A 113 6.10 18.45 7.08
N SER A 114 6.36 18.59 8.38
CA SER A 114 7.44 17.84 9.05
C SER A 114 7.18 16.33 9.02
N ILE A 115 5.97 15.90 9.41
CA ILE A 115 5.54 14.50 9.35
C ILE A 115 5.58 13.96 7.91
N TYR A 116 5.13 14.77 6.95
CA TYR A 116 5.14 14.41 5.54
C TYR A 116 6.55 14.12 5.04
N ASN A 117 7.52 14.98 5.34
CA ASN A 117 8.90 14.82 4.90
C ASN A 117 9.54 13.56 5.51
N GLU A 118 9.37 13.33 6.81
CA GLU A 118 9.85 12.11 7.46
C GLU A 118 9.26 10.84 6.81
N CYS A 119 7.95 10.83 6.57
CA CYS A 119 7.29 9.71 5.91
C CYS A 119 7.74 9.55 4.45
N LEU A 120 8.11 10.64 3.78
CA LEU A 120 8.60 10.62 2.41
C LEU A 120 10.01 10.03 2.32
N ASP A 121 10.89 10.35 3.27
CA ASP A 121 12.24 9.78 3.34
C ASP A 121 12.16 8.27 3.53
N ILE A 122 11.36 7.82 4.51
CA ILE A 122 11.10 6.38 4.75
C ILE A 122 10.51 5.72 3.49
N TYR A 123 9.50 6.34 2.89
CA TYR A 123 8.87 5.81 1.68
C TYR A 123 9.87 5.63 0.55
N ASN A 124 10.71 6.63 0.28
CA ASN A 124 11.68 6.60 -0.80
C ASN A 124 12.72 5.50 -0.58
N GLU A 125 13.21 5.34 0.65
CA GLU A 125 14.18 4.29 0.99
C GLU A 125 13.60 2.88 0.75
N ILE A 126 12.36 2.63 1.21
CA ILE A 126 11.70 1.33 0.98
C ILE A 126 11.40 1.13 -0.51
N ASN A 127 10.88 2.17 -1.17
CA ASN A 127 10.45 2.11 -2.56
C ASN A 127 11.61 1.96 -3.54
N PHE A 128 12.85 2.25 -3.14
CA PHE A 128 14.05 1.90 -3.91
C PHE A 128 14.09 0.39 -4.26
N PHE A 129 13.57 -0.46 -3.37
CA PHE A 129 13.53 -1.92 -3.54
C PHE A 129 12.27 -2.45 -4.25
N ASN A 130 11.49 -1.56 -4.86
CA ASN A 130 10.22 -1.92 -5.49
C ASN A 130 10.41 -2.92 -6.64
N LEU A 131 9.56 -3.93 -6.70
CA LEU A 131 9.62 -5.05 -7.65
C LEU A 131 9.57 -4.62 -9.14
N ASN A 132 8.98 -3.47 -9.43
CA ASN A 132 8.94 -2.90 -10.79
C ASN A 132 10.11 -1.94 -11.08
N ASN A 133 11.05 -1.76 -10.16
CA ASN A 133 12.19 -0.89 -10.37
C ASN A 133 13.18 -1.59 -11.32
N GLU A 134 13.32 -1.10 -12.54
CA GLU A 134 14.17 -1.69 -13.59
C GLU A 134 15.68 -1.52 -13.31
N TYR A 135 16.04 -0.86 -12.21
CA TYR A 135 17.42 -0.58 -11.79
C TYR A 135 17.92 -1.48 -10.65
N GLN A 136 17.18 -2.55 -10.30
CA GLN A 136 17.62 -3.63 -9.40
C GLN A 136 18.03 -4.87 -10.20
#